data_AF-A0A7C3KFD8-F1
#
_entry.id   AF-A0A7C3KFD8-F1
#
_cell.length_a   1.000
_cell.length_b   1.000
_cell.length_c   1.000
_cell.angle_alpha   90.00
_cell.angle_beta   90.00
_cell.angle_gamma   90.00
#
_symmetry.space_group_name_H-M   'P 1'
#
loop_
_entity.id
_entity.type
_entity.pdbx_description
1 polymer ?
#
loop_
_entity_poly.entity_id
_entity_poly.type
_entity_poly.pdbx_seq_one_letter_code
_entity_poly.pdbx_strand_id
1 'polypeptide(L)' 'MPYMYMLECSDHSYYVGSTKDLERRLWQHQNGLGAKHTAKRLPVKLVYCEYYDRVSDAFY' A
#
# COMPACT_ATOMS: atom_id res chain seq x y z
N MET A 1 1.94 13.71 1.81
CA MET A 1 1.99 12.46 1.02
C MET A 1 0.75 12.49 0.18
N PRO A 2 0.75 12.43 -1.15
CA PRO A 2 -0.46 12.05 -1.82
C PRO A 2 -0.58 10.52 -1.72
N TYR A 3 -1.59 10.01 -1.03
CA TYR A 3 -1.99 8.60 -0.91
C TYR A 3 -1.64 7.86 0.39
N MET A 4 -2.67 7.64 1.20
CA MET A 4 -2.84 6.41 1.99
C MET A 4 -3.40 5.32 1.06
N TYR A 5 -3.04 4.07 1.26
CA TYR A 5 -3.56 2.95 0.48
C TYR A 5 -3.72 1.69 1.31
N MET A 6 -4.58 0.79 0.84
CA MET A 6 -4.78 -0.55 1.37
C MET A 6 -4.59 -1.58 0.26
N LEU A 7 -3.81 -2.61 0.55
CA LEU A 7 -3.60 -3.76 -0.31
C LEU A 7 -4.25 -5.00 0.29
N GLU A 8 -4.96 -5.79 -0.52
CA GLU A 8 -5.34 -7.17 -0.18
C GLU A 8 -4.23 -8.11 -0.65
N CYS A 9 -3.75 -8.96 0.24
CA CYS A 9 -2.73 -9.98 -0.04
C CYS A 9 -3.37 -11.30 -0.46
N SER A 10 -2.56 -12.25 -0.96
CA SER A 10 -3.06 -13.56 -1.41
C SER A 10 -3.66 -14.45 -0.32
N ASP A 11 -3.39 -14.16 0.95
CA ASP A 11 -3.99 -14.82 2.11
C ASP A 11 -5.21 -14.08 2.66
N HIS A 12 -5.78 -13.14 1.90
CA HIS A 12 -6.89 -12.25 2.30
C HIS A 12 -6.57 -11.32 3.49
N SER A 13 -5.31 -11.21 3.89
CA SER A 13 -4.89 -10.19 4.85
C SER A 13 -4.75 -8.83 4.16
N TYR A 14 -4.93 -7.76 4.95
CA TYR A 14 -4.80 -6.39 4.47
C TYR A 14 -3.52 -5.74 4.96
N TYR A 15 -2.88 -4.96 4.08
CA TYR A 15 -1.75 -4.12 4.40
C TYR A 15 -2.09 -2.65 4.13
N VAL A 16 -1.94 -1.80 5.15
CA VAL A 16 -2.13 -0.35 5.02
C VAL A 16 -0.77 0.34 4.96
N GLY A 17 -0.63 1.31 4.06
CA GLY A 17 0.57 2.11 3.95
C GLY A 17 0.28 3.49 3.38
N SER A 18 1.33 4.29 3.24
CA SER A 18 1.26 5.61 2.61
C SER A 18 2.51 5.85 1.77
N THR A 19 2.40 6.69 0.75
CA THR A 19 3.50 6.94 -0.21
C THR A 19 3.41 8.35 -0.78
N LYS A 20 4.48 8.78 -1.48
CA LYS A 20 4.44 9.96 -2.33
C LYS A 20 4.09 9.67 -3.79
N ASP A 21 4.21 8.41 -4.16
CA ASP A 21 4.17 7.89 -5.52
C ASP A 21 3.52 6.51 -5.44
N LEU A 22 2.24 6.45 -5.79
CA LEU A 22 1.41 5.25 -5.64
C LEU A 22 1.84 4.18 -6.63
N GLU A 23 2.06 4.54 -7.89
CA GLU A 23 2.42 3.61 -8.96
C GLU A 23 3.75 2.91 -8.67
N ARG A 24 4.80 3.67 -8.33
CA ARG A 24 6.09 3.08 -7.97
C ARG A 24 5.96 2.17 -6.75
N ARG A 25 5.13 2.55 -5.78
CA ARG A 25 4.94 1.77 -4.55
C ARG A 25 4.22 0.46 -4.81
N LEU A 26 3.18 0.47 -5.65
CA LEU A 26 2.49 -0.75 -6.07
C LEU A 26 3.42 -1.69 -6.82
N TRP A 27 4.23 -1.16 -7.74
CA TRP A 27 5.24 -1.95 -8.44
C TRP A 27 6.21 -2.63 -7.47
N GLN A 28 6.71 -1.91 -6.45
CA GLN A 28 7.57 -2.49 -5.42
C GLN A 28 6.88 -3.63 -4.68
N HIS A 29 5.64 -3.43 -4.23
CA HIS A 29 4.89 -4.48 -3.53
C HIS A 29 4.67 -5.70 -4.43
N GLN A 30 4.29 -5.51 -5.69
CA GLN A 30 4.04 -6.60 -6.64
C GLN A 30 5.30 -7.45 -6.92
N ASN A 31 6.48 -6.84 -6.86
CA ASN A 31 7.77 -7.51 -7.10
C ASN A 31 8.45 -8.00 -5.80
N GLY A 32 7.77 -7.97 -4.66
CA GLY A 32 8.34 -8.39 -3.38
C GLY A 32 9.41 -7.44 -2.80
N LEU A 33 9.57 -6.26 -3.40
CA LEU A 33 10.49 -5.20 -2.97
C LEU A 33 9.83 -4.19 -2.01
N GLY A 34 8.56 -4.40 -1.68
CA GLY A 34 7.79 -3.61 -0.72
C GLY A 34 8.04 -4.03 0.73
N ALA A 35 6.99 -3.98 1.55
CA ALA A 35 7.08 -4.40 2.95
C ALA A 35 7.31 -5.92 3.08
N LYS A 36 8.04 -6.34 4.13
CA LYS A 36 8.24 -7.77 4.46
C LYS A 36 6.92 -8.54 4.57
N HIS A 37 5.86 -7.87 5.03
CA HIS A 37 4.54 -8.46 5.17
C HIS A 37 3.96 -8.87 3.81
N THR A 38 3.92 -7.93 2.85
CA THR A 38 3.37 -8.14 1.51
C THR A 38 4.28 -9.01 0.64
N ALA A 39 5.61 -8.90 0.81
CA ALA A 39 6.58 -9.68 0.02
C ALA A 39 6.43 -11.19 0.20
N LYS A 40 5.91 -11.63 1.35
CA LYS A 40 5.61 -13.04 1.66
C LYS A 40 4.22 -13.49 1.21
N ARG A 41 3.39 -12.58 0.67
CA ARG A 41 1.95 -12.79 0.42
C ARG A 41 1.51 -12.24 -0.94
N LEU A 42 2.28 -12.55 -1.96
CA LEU A 42 2.00 -12.16 -3.34
C LEU A 42 0.98 -13.12 -4.00
N PRO A 43 0.24 -12.67 -5.02
CA PRO A 43 0.15 -11.28 -5.49
C PRO A 43 -0.61 -10.39 -4.50
N VAL A 44 -0.41 -9.08 -4.59
CA VAL A 44 -1.21 -8.09 -3.86
C VAL A 44 -2.15 -7.35 -4.82
N LYS A 45 -3.25 -6.84 -4.31
CA LYS A 45 -4.20 -6.02 -5.08
C LYS A 45 -4.43 -4.71 -4.36
N LEU A 46 -4.39 -3.59 -5.09
CA LEU A 46 -4.85 -2.32 -4.54
C LEU A 46 -6.36 -2.36 -4.41
N VAL A 47 -6.87 -2.26 -3.16
CA VAL A 47 -8.31 -2.26 -2.88
C VAL A 47 -8.82 -0.89 -2.42
N TYR A 48 -7.92 -0.01 -1.96
CA TYR A 48 -8.26 1.36 -1.57
C TYR A 48 -7.06 2.29 -1.73
N CYS A 49 -7.28 3.52 -2.19
CA CYS A 49 -6.35 4.62 -1.99
C CYS A 49 -7.08 5.96 -1.84
N GLU A 50 -6.51 6.84 -1.04
CA GLU A 50 -7.06 8.18 -0.82
C GLU A 50 -5.96 9.21 -0.62
N TYR A 51 -6.08 10.34 -1.30
CA TYR A 51 -5.16 11.47 -1.22
C TYR A 51 -5.39 12.28 0.05
N TYR A 52 -4.31 12.74 0.70
CA TYR A 52 -4.39 13.69 1.81
C TYR A 52 -3.35 14.80 1.66
N ASP A 53 -3.73 16.04 1.96
CA ASP A 53 -2.79 17.17 1.97
C ASP A 53 -1.75 17.02 3.09
N ARG A 54 -2.16 16.50 4.25
CA ARG A 54 -1.31 16.30 5.42
C ARG A 54 -1.32 14.84 5.87
N VAL A 55 -0.18 14.36 6.36
CA VAL A 55 -0.06 12.97 6.81
C VAL A 55 -0.86 12.70 8.09
N SER A 56 -1.08 13.73 8.91
CA SER A 56 -1.91 13.63 10.11
C SER A 56 -3.32 13.16 9.80
N ASP A 57 -3.88 13.68 8.71
CA ASP A 57 -5.29 13.50 8.36
C ASP A 57 -5.54 12.08 7.81
N ALA A 58 -4.49 11.42 7.32
CA ALA A 58 -4.52 10.06 6.83
C ALA A 58 -4.55 8.99 7.94
N PHE A 59 -4.19 9.35 9.18
CA PHE A 59 -4.06 8.42 10.32
C PHE A 59 -4.74 8.95 11.59
N TYR A 60 -5.68 9.89 11.45
CA TYR A 60 -6.43 10.49 12.55
C TYR A 60 -7.60 9.60 13.00
#